data_AF-A0A2H9LID9-F1
#
_entry.id   AF-A0A2H9LID9-F1
#
_cell.length_a   1.000
_cell.length_b   1.000
_cell.length_c   1.000
_cell.angle_alpha   90.00
_cell.angle_beta   90.00
_cell.angle_gamma   90.00
#
_symmetry.space_group_name_H-M   'P 1'
#
loop_
_entity.id
_entity.type
_entity.pdbx_description
1 polymer ?
#
loop_
_entity_poly.entity_id
_entity_poly.type
_entity_poly.pdbx_seq_one_letter_code
_entity_poly.pdbx_strand_id
1 'polypeptide(L)'
;MLRCPSLHPRILARYQITSEILGKAKVAHEIIDSQGENNLTQMMSLVFLGDWTSYYLAMLNQTDPMPVKMIDYLKKRLNSIE
;
A
#
# COMPACT_ATOMS: atom_id res chain seq x y z
N MET A 1 7.07 -3.56 4.47
CA MET A 1 7.76 -2.97 3.30
C MET A 1 7.49 -3.85 2.10
N LEU A 2 7.14 -3.27 0.95
CA LEU A 2 6.76 -4.02 -0.26
C LEU A 2 7.98 -4.12 -1.19
N ARG A 3 8.63 -5.27 -1.21
CA ARG A 3 9.91 -5.49 -1.91
C ARG A 3 9.66 -6.08 -3.29
N CYS A 4 10.37 -5.54 -4.27
CA CYS A 4 10.31 -5.98 -5.65
C CYS A 4 11.75 -6.16 -6.18
N PRO A 5 12.05 -7.24 -6.94
CA PRO A 5 13.40 -7.49 -7.48
C PRO A 5 13.91 -6.37 -8.40
N SER A 6 13.00 -5.65 -9.08
CA SER A 6 13.35 -4.55 -10.00
C SER A 6 13.69 -3.24 -9.29
N LEU A 7 13.59 -3.17 -7.95
CA LEU A 7 13.98 -1.98 -7.20
C LEU A 7 15.49 -1.72 -7.30
N HIS A 8 15.85 -0.45 -7.43
CA HIS A 8 17.24 -0.03 -7.45
C HIS A 8 17.99 -0.53 -6.20
N PRO A 9 19.24 -1.02 -6.29
CA PRO A 9 19.98 -1.60 -5.17
C PRO A 9 20.03 -0.70 -3.92
N ARG A 10 20.15 0.62 -4.11
CA ARG A 10 20.09 1.61 -3.01
C ARG A 10 18.78 1.58 -2.23
N ILE A 11 17.64 1.30 -2.87
CA ILE A 11 16.34 1.18 -2.21
C ILE A 11 16.28 -0.12 -1.39
N LEU A 12 16.79 -1.22 -1.95
CA LEU A 12 16.88 -2.49 -1.22
C LEU A 12 17.75 -2.36 0.04
N ALA A 13 18.90 -1.69 -0.07
CA ALA A 13 19.74 -1.37 1.08
C ALA A 13 19.00 -0.52 2.13
N ARG A 14 18.20 0.48 1.71
CA ARG A 14 17.38 1.27 2.62
C ARG A 14 16.35 0.42 3.35
N TYR A 15 15.72 -0.55 2.68
CA TYR A 15 14.75 -1.45 3.32
C TYR A 15 15.42 -2.28 4.41
N GLN A 16 16.58 -2.86 4.11
CA GLN A 16 17.35 -3.63 5.08
C GLN A 16 17.76 -2.77 6.29
N ILE A 17 18.39 -1.61 6.06
CA ILE A 17 18.81 -0.70 7.15
C ILE A 17 17.61 -0.23 7.98
N THR A 18 16.47 0.08 7.33
CA THR A 18 15.26 0.52 8.04
C THR A 18 14.67 -0.62 8.87
N SER A 19 14.67 -1.85 8.37
CA SER A 19 14.24 -3.04 9.11
C SER A 19 15.09 -3.27 10.35
N GLU A 20 16.42 -3.10 10.24
CA GLU A 20 17.33 -3.17 11.40
C GLU A 20 17.04 -2.08 12.44
N ILE A 21 16.78 -0.83 12.00
CA ILE A 21 16.43 0.28 12.89
C ILE A 21 15.11 -0.01 13.62
N LEU A 22 14.09 -0.47 12.91
CA LEU A 22 12.79 -0.85 13.49
C LEU A 22 12.94 -2.00 14.49
N GLY A 23 13.77 -3.00 14.17
CA GLY A 23 14.10 -4.10 15.07
C GLY A 23 14.75 -3.62 16.37
N LYS A 24 15.74 -2.72 16.29
CA LYS A 24 16.36 -2.10 17.48
C LYS A 24 15.36 -1.31 18.32
N ALA A 25 14.41 -0.64 17.67
CA ALA A 25 13.34 0.09 18.33
C ALA A 25 12.19 -0.81 18.83
N LYS A 26 12.27 -2.13 18.64
CA LYS A 26 11.20 -3.11 18.97
C LYS A 26 9.87 -2.80 18.28
N VAL A 27 9.92 -2.20 17.09
CA VAL A 27 8.74 -1.94 16.26
C VAL A 27 8.52 -3.12 15.32
N ALA A 28 7.34 -3.75 15.44
CA ALA A 28 6.93 -4.84 14.56
C ALA A 28 6.88 -4.36 13.10
N HIS A 29 7.45 -5.15 12.20
CA HIS A 29 7.48 -4.84 10.79
C HIS A 29 7.63 -6.14 9.99
N GLU A 30 7.20 -6.08 8.74
CA GLU A 30 7.24 -7.20 7.81
C GLU A 30 7.80 -6.75 6.46
N ILE A 31 8.39 -7.67 5.71
CA ILE A 31 8.78 -7.47 4.32
C ILE A 31 7.99 -8.46 3.47
N ILE A 32 7.29 -7.95 2.46
CA ILE A 32 6.47 -8.75 1.56
C ILE A 32 7.06 -8.65 0.17
N ASP A 33 7.38 -9.79 -0.43
CA ASP A 33 7.90 -9.89 -1.77
C ASP A 33 6.80 -9.87 -2.83
N SER A 34 7.02 -9.12 -3.90
CA SER A 34 6.17 -9.13 -5.10
C SER A 34 6.18 -10.49 -5.77
N GLN A 35 5.08 -10.84 -6.44
CA GLN A 35 4.96 -12.03 -7.27
C GLN A 35 4.95 -11.66 -8.76
N GLY A 36 5.49 -12.53 -9.60
CA GLY A 36 5.52 -12.37 -11.06
C GLY A 36 6.91 -12.02 -11.62
N GLU A 37 7.06 -12.24 -12.93
CA GLU A 37 8.36 -12.17 -13.61
C GLU A 37 8.70 -10.78 -14.16
N ASN A 38 7.70 -9.96 -14.49
CA ASN A 38 7.91 -8.64 -15.08
C ASN A 38 7.49 -7.52 -14.13
N ASN A 39 7.98 -6.31 -14.39
CA ASN A 39 7.79 -5.16 -13.49
C ASN A 39 6.30 -4.84 -13.25
N LEU A 40 5.46 -5.00 -14.28
CA LEU A 40 4.04 -4.72 -14.18
C LEU A 40 3.34 -5.75 -13.28
N THR A 41 3.60 -7.05 -13.47
CA THR A 41 2.98 -8.10 -12.65
C THR A 41 3.45 -8.02 -11.19
N GLN A 42 4.74 -7.71 -10.97
CA GLN A 42 5.28 -7.45 -9.63
C GLN A 42 4.54 -6.30 -8.93
N MET A 43 4.37 -5.16 -9.61
CA MET A 43 3.63 -4.03 -9.07
C MET A 43 2.16 -4.39 -8.79
N MET A 44 1.48 -5.01 -9.76
CA MET A 44 0.07 -5.37 -9.63
C MET A 44 -0.16 -6.39 -8.50
N SER A 45 0.75 -7.34 -8.27
CA SER A 45 0.63 -8.30 -7.17
C SER A 45 0.59 -7.63 -5.79
N LEU A 46 1.40 -6.57 -5.61
CA LEU A 46 1.47 -5.83 -4.36
C LEU A 46 0.30 -4.85 -4.20
N VAL A 47 -0.17 -4.24 -5.29
CA VAL A 47 -1.40 -3.42 -5.31
C VAL A 47 -2.60 -4.28 -4.91
N PHE A 48 -2.76 -5.44 -5.55
CA PHE A 48 -3.85 -6.37 -5.25
C PHE A 48 -3.85 -6.81 -3.79
N LEU A 49 -2.68 -7.09 -3.22
CA LEU A 49 -2.55 -7.39 -1.80
C LEU A 49 -3.07 -6.23 -0.92
N GLY A 50 -2.69 -4.99 -1.23
CA GLY A 50 -3.15 -3.80 -0.51
C GLY A 50 -4.65 -3.58 -0.60
N ASP A 51 -5.23 -3.77 -1.78
CA ASP A 51 -6.67 -3.62 -2.03
C ASP A 51 -7.47 -4.62 -1.19
N TRP A 52 -7.10 -5.90 -1.25
CA TRP A 52 -7.77 -6.93 -0.45
C TRP A 52 -7.57 -6.72 1.04
N THR A 53 -6.34 -6.38 1.47
CA THR A 53 -6.07 -6.09 2.89
C THR A 53 -7.00 -4.99 3.40
N SER A 54 -7.15 -3.91 2.63
CA SER A 54 -8.01 -2.78 3.00
C SER A 54 -9.49 -3.17 3.03
N TYR A 55 -9.94 -3.96 2.05
CA TYR A 55 -11.32 -4.46 1.99
C TYR A 55 -11.65 -5.39 3.17
N TYR A 56 -10.79 -6.37 3.47
CA TYR A 56 -10.96 -7.26 4.62
C TYR A 56 -10.90 -6.49 5.93
N LEU A 57 -10.02 -5.50 6.05
CA LEU A 57 -9.96 -4.65 7.23
C LEU A 57 -11.27 -3.89 7.46
N ALA A 58 -11.89 -3.37 6.41
CA ALA A 58 -13.18 -2.68 6.51
C ALA A 58 -14.29 -3.62 7.01
N MET A 59 -14.33 -4.87 6.48
CA MET A 59 -15.28 -5.89 6.96
C MET A 59 -15.06 -6.22 8.45
N LEU A 60 -13.81 -6.41 8.88
CA LEU A 60 -13.48 -6.67 10.29
C LEU A 60 -13.87 -5.50 11.20
N ASN A 61 -13.77 -4.27 10.70
CA ASN A 61 -14.17 -3.06 11.42
C ASN A 61 -15.65 -2.67 11.20
N GLN A 62 -16.45 -3.52 10.56
CA GLN A 62 -17.87 -3.29 10.29
C GLN A 62 -18.15 -1.92 9.63
N THR A 63 -17.23 -1.50 8.77
CA THR A 63 -17.28 -0.21 8.08
C THR A 63 -17.46 -0.44 6.59
N ASP A 64 -18.27 0.39 5.94
CA ASP A 64 -18.42 0.34 4.48
C ASP A 64 -17.15 0.91 3.80
N PRO A 65 -16.40 0.12 3.02
CA PRO A 65 -15.19 0.59 2.34
C PRO A 65 -15.47 1.45 1.10
N MET A 66 -16.71 1.51 0.62
CA MET A 66 -17.06 2.17 -0.64
C MET A 66 -17.17 3.71 -0.59
N PRO A 67 -17.73 4.34 0.47
CA PRO A 67 -18.04 5.76 0.45
C PRO A 67 -16.81 6.64 0.56
N VAL A 68 -16.66 7.58 -0.38
CA VAL A 68 -15.65 8.65 -0.36
C VAL A 68 -16.32 10.01 -0.24
N LYS A 69 -17.14 10.18 0.80
CA LYS A 69 -18.06 11.34 1.00
C LYS A 69 -17.40 12.70 0.77
N MET A 70 -16.15 12.86 1.19
CA MET A 70 -15.44 14.13 1.07
C MET A 70 -14.97 14.42 -0.36
N ILE A 71 -14.63 13.38 -1.12
CA ILE A 71 -14.35 13.47 -2.56
C ILE A 71 -15.65 13.76 -3.31
N ASP A 72 -16.76 13.13 -2.94
CA ASP A 72 -18.07 13.40 -3.56
C ASP A 72 -18.51 14.84 -3.34
N TYR A 73 -18.33 15.37 -2.13
CA TYR A 73 -18.58 16.77 -1.81
C TYR A 73 -17.71 17.70 -2.67
N LEU A 74 -16.40 17.42 -2.75
CA LEU A 74 -15.46 18.20 -3.58
C LEU A 74 -15.92 18.23 -5.05
N LYS A 75 -16.21 17.06 -5.63
CA LYS A 75 -16.67 16.94 -7.02
C LYS A 75 -17.97 17.72 -7.27
N LYS A 76 -18.94 17.62 -6.36
CA LYS A 76 -20.18 18.40 -6.43
C LYS A 76 -19.93 19.91 -6.38
N ARG A 77 -19.01 20.36 -5.53
CA ARG A 77 -18.69 21.79 -5.39
C ARG A 77 -18.01 22.34 -6.65
N LEU A 78 -17.08 21.59 -7.23
CA LEU A 78 -16.40 22.00 -8.47
C LEU A 78 -17.38 22.16 -9.64
N ASN A 79 -18.30 21.20 -9.81
CA ASN A 79 -19.33 21.28 -10.85
C ASN A 79 -20.36 22.43 -10.65
N SER A 80 -20.43 23.03 -9.46
CA SER A 80 -21.32 24.18 -9.20
C SER A 80 -20.69 25.54 -9.54
N ILE A 81 -19.42 25.55 -9.95
CA ILE A 81 -18.64 26.75 -10.30
C ILE A 81 -18.49 26.89 -11.83
N GLU A 82 -18.67 25.79 -12.58
CA GLU A 82 -18.91 25.81 -14.04
C GLU A 82 -20.36 26.19 -14.36
#